data_AF-A0A9P0LF50-F1
#
_entry.id   AF-A0A9P0LF50-F1
#
_cell.length_a   1.000
_cell.length_b   1.000
_cell.length_c   1.000
_cell.angle_alpha   90.00
_cell.angle_beta   90.00
_cell.angle_gamma   90.00
#
_symmetry.space_group_name_H-M   'P 1'
#
loop_
_entity.id
_entity.type
_entity.pdbx_description
1 polymer ?
#
loop_
_entity_poly.entity_id
_entity_poly.type
_entity_poly.pdbx_seq_one_letter_code
_entity_poly.pdbx_strand_id
1 'polypeptide(L)'
;MSSSEEESSADKNESCKVEASNTQSKMLFVSLLKNHRVVLNKYMLPKMVAAKEKACNEIKDQYSKGIGKVITIAQLKKLLKNMKTNIKKKTDTNARGNNPMKVNKWESEFL
;
A
#
# COMPACT_ATOMS: atom_id res chain seq x y z
N MET A 1 -46.01 -13.85 24.58
CA MET A 1 -45.66 -14.87 23.58
C MET A 1 -45.94 -14.28 22.20
N SER A 2 -44.96 -14.42 21.29
CA SER A 2 -45.01 -14.27 19.82
C SER A 2 -45.44 -12.92 19.24
N SER A 3 -44.96 -12.45 18.08
CA SER A 3 -43.85 -12.70 17.13
C SER A 3 -44.38 -12.16 15.81
N SER A 4 -43.59 -11.38 15.08
CA SER A 4 -43.58 -11.14 13.61
C SER A 4 -42.81 -9.82 13.42
N GLU A 5 -41.50 -9.78 13.15
CA GLU A 5 -40.79 -10.23 11.93
C GLU A 5 -41.43 -9.72 10.64
N GLU A 6 -40.94 -8.58 10.15
CA GLU A 6 -40.82 -8.32 8.72
C GLU A 6 -39.39 -7.85 8.43
N GLU A 7 -38.63 -8.75 7.81
CA GLU A 7 -37.34 -8.48 7.17
C GLU A 7 -37.57 -7.60 5.94
N SER A 8 -36.78 -6.52 5.80
CA SER A 8 -36.59 -5.84 4.52
C SER A 8 -35.14 -6.01 4.08
N SER A 9 -34.99 -6.81 3.03
CA SER A 9 -33.74 -7.12 2.34
C SER A 9 -33.38 -6.00 1.36
N ALA A 10 -32.26 -5.31 1.60
CA ALA A 10 -31.46 -4.56 0.64
C ALA A 10 -30.08 -4.36 1.31
N ASP A 11 -28.91 -4.62 0.74
CA ASP A 11 -28.46 -4.40 -0.62
C ASP A 11 -27.18 -5.24 -0.82
N LYS A 12 -27.20 -6.21 -1.74
CA LYS A 12 -26.02 -7.00 -2.13
C LYS A 12 -25.37 -6.35 -3.35
N ASN A 13 -24.65 -5.23 -3.18
CA ASN A 13 -23.88 -4.65 -4.29
C ASN A 13 -22.64 -3.81 -3.89
N GLU A 14 -22.03 -4.09 -2.73
CA GLU A 14 -20.86 -3.35 -2.24
C GLU A 14 -19.58 -4.21 -2.20
N SER A 15 -19.31 -5.02 -3.21
CA SER A 15 -18.08 -5.87 -3.23
C SER A 15 -17.05 -5.44 -4.29
N CYS A 16 -17.47 -4.87 -5.43
CA CYS A 16 -16.55 -4.58 -6.53
C CYS A 16 -15.83 -3.21 -6.47
N LYS A 17 -16.26 -2.27 -5.61
CA LYS A 17 -15.66 -0.91 -5.58
C LYS A 17 -14.42 -0.80 -4.68
N VAL A 18 -14.19 -1.80 -3.83
CA VAL A 18 -13.13 -1.80 -2.80
C VAL A 18 -11.76 -2.21 -3.36
N GLU A 19 -11.72 -3.06 -4.38
CA GLU A 19 -10.47 -3.57 -4.97
C GLU A 19 -9.78 -2.57 -5.93
N ALA A 20 -10.57 -1.81 -6.71
CA ALA A 20 -10.06 -0.84 -7.67
C ALA A 20 -9.39 0.37 -6.98
N SER A 21 -10.03 0.89 -5.93
CA SER A 21 -9.50 2.01 -5.13
C SER A 21 -8.20 1.63 -4.42
N ASN A 22 -8.06 0.37 -3.98
CA ASN A 22 -6.86 -0.15 -3.34
C ASN A 22 -5.67 -0.24 -4.32
N THR A 23 -5.91 -0.72 -5.54
CA THR A 23 -4.86 -0.82 -6.56
C THR A 23 -4.38 0.55 -7.05
N GLN A 24 -5.29 1.50 -7.27
CA GLN A 24 -4.94 2.87 -7.64
C GLN A 24 -4.15 3.58 -6.54
N SER A 25 -4.56 3.41 -5.28
CA SER A 25 -3.83 3.93 -4.12
C SER A 25 -2.41 3.37 -4.07
N LYS A 26 -2.24 2.06 -4.29
CA LYS A 26 -0.91 1.42 -4.32
C LYS A 26 -0.05 1.95 -5.46
N MET A 27 -0.60 2.14 -6.66
CA MET A 27 0.12 2.72 -7.80
C MET A 27 0.61 4.15 -7.51
N LEU A 28 -0.28 5.00 -6.97
CA LEU A 28 0.09 6.37 -6.55
C LEU A 28 1.22 6.35 -5.52
N PHE A 29 1.17 5.42 -4.56
CA PHE A 29 2.23 5.29 -3.59
C PHE A 29 3.56 4.86 -4.20
N VAL A 30 3.54 3.90 -5.15
CA VAL A 30 4.74 3.46 -5.87
C VAL A 30 5.34 4.59 -6.71
N SER A 31 4.51 5.39 -7.39
CA SER A 31 5.01 6.56 -8.14
C SER A 31 5.65 7.60 -7.22
N LEU A 32 5.07 7.85 -6.05
CA LEU A 32 5.67 8.74 -5.04
C LEU A 32 7.00 8.20 -4.53
N LEU A 33 7.11 6.89 -4.30
CA LEU A 33 8.37 6.26 -3.88
C LEU A 33 9.47 6.34 -4.95
N LYS A 34 9.10 6.25 -6.24
CA LYS A 34 10.05 6.43 -7.34
C LYS A 34 10.66 7.83 -7.34
N ASN A 35 9.85 8.85 -7.03
CA ASN A 35 10.32 10.24 -6.91
C ASN A 35 11.16 10.47 -5.64
N HIS A 36 10.93 9.68 -4.60
CA HIS A 36 11.59 9.80 -3.29
C HIS A 36 12.38 8.54 -2.90
N ARG A 37 13.30 8.07 -3.76
CA ARG A 37 14.09 6.84 -3.54
C ARG A 37 14.90 6.83 -2.24
N VAL A 38 15.20 8.00 -1.68
CA VAL A 38 15.92 8.14 -0.40
C VAL A 38 15.26 7.34 0.74
N VAL A 39 13.93 7.17 0.70
CA VAL A 39 13.13 6.42 1.69
C VAL A 39 13.40 4.92 1.63
N LEU A 40 13.85 4.41 0.47
CA LEU A 40 14.19 3.00 0.30
C LEU A 40 15.62 2.67 0.73
N ASN A 41 16.47 3.67 0.89
CA ASN A 41 17.87 3.46 1.21
C ASN A 41 18.03 2.81 2.60
N LYS A 42 18.99 1.90 2.76
CA LYS A 42 19.24 1.18 4.02
C LYS A 42 20.10 1.99 5.01
N TYR A 43 20.93 2.92 4.55
CA TYR A 43 21.88 3.62 5.41
C TYR A 43 21.20 4.45 6.52
N MET A 44 21.82 4.45 7.70
CA MET A 44 21.34 5.18 8.90
C MET A 44 22.21 6.38 9.27
N LEU A 45 22.91 6.94 8.29
CA LEU A 45 23.68 8.17 8.51
C LEU A 45 22.73 9.30 8.94
N PRO A 46 23.08 10.15 9.94
CA PRO A 46 22.19 11.19 10.44
C PRO A 46 21.61 12.10 9.33
N LYS A 47 22.44 12.49 8.36
CA LYS A 47 22.01 13.26 7.18
C LYS A 47 20.97 12.52 6.34
N MET A 48 21.11 11.20 6.18
CA MET A 48 20.14 10.36 5.47
C MET A 48 18.87 10.14 6.28
N VAL A 49 18.95 10.01 7.60
CA VAL A 49 17.77 9.88 8.47
C VAL A 49 16.90 11.13 8.35
N ALA A 50 17.51 12.32 8.47
CA ALA A 50 16.79 13.59 8.28
C ALA A 50 16.17 13.69 6.86
N ALA A 51 16.92 13.30 5.82
CA ALA A 51 16.40 13.30 4.45
C ALA A 51 15.23 12.31 4.26
N LYS A 52 15.29 11.14 4.90
CA LYS A 52 14.20 10.15 4.88
C LYS A 52 12.96 10.65 5.59
N GLU A 53 13.11 11.32 6.73
CA GLU A 53 11.99 11.88 7.47
C GLU A 53 11.30 12.99 6.67
N LYS A 54 12.10 13.89 6.07
CA LYS A 54 11.59 14.92 5.16
C LYS A 54 10.82 14.31 3.98
N ALA A 55 11.42 13.34 3.31
CA ALA A 55 10.77 12.64 2.20
C ALA A 55 9.51 11.85 2.66
N CYS A 56 9.51 11.26 3.85
CA CYS A 56 8.31 10.61 4.40
C CYS A 56 7.18 11.61 4.61
N ASN A 57 7.48 12.83 5.08
CA ASN A 57 6.49 13.88 5.26
C ASN A 57 5.91 14.35 3.91
N GLU A 58 6.77 14.58 2.92
CA GLU A 58 6.35 14.96 1.56
C GLU A 58 5.46 13.88 0.92
N ILE A 59 5.86 12.60 1.01
CA ILE A 59 5.04 11.48 0.53
C ILE A 59 3.73 11.40 1.31
N LYS A 60 3.73 11.59 2.63
CA LYS A 60 2.52 11.57 3.46
C LYS A 60 1.51 12.61 2.95
N ASP A 61 1.98 13.83 2.69
CA ASP A 61 1.12 14.93 2.27
C ASP A 61 0.59 14.72 0.84
N GLN A 62 1.45 14.30 -0.11
CA GLN A 62 1.02 14.02 -1.49
C GLN A 62 0.10 12.81 -1.57
N TYR A 63 0.40 11.75 -0.82
CA TYR A 63 -0.44 10.57 -0.75
C TYR A 63 -1.80 10.93 -0.15
N SER A 64 -1.83 11.61 1.00
CA SER A 64 -3.09 12.02 1.64
C SER A 64 -3.98 12.85 0.71
N LYS A 65 -3.38 13.77 -0.06
CA LYS A 65 -4.07 14.55 -1.09
C LYS A 65 -4.61 13.66 -2.21
N GLY A 66 -3.82 12.71 -2.70
CA GLY A 66 -4.21 11.82 -3.81
C GLY A 66 -5.32 10.82 -3.46
N ILE A 67 -5.36 10.32 -2.23
CA ILE A 67 -6.42 9.41 -1.76
C ILE A 67 -7.58 10.13 -1.06
N GLY A 68 -7.48 11.44 -0.83
CA GLY A 68 -8.51 12.22 -0.11
C GLY A 68 -8.69 11.81 1.35
N LYS A 69 -7.68 11.20 1.98
CA LYS A 69 -7.72 10.76 3.38
C LYS A 69 -6.46 11.17 4.12
N VAL A 70 -6.61 11.64 5.35
CA VAL A 70 -5.48 11.97 6.20
C VAL A 70 -4.85 10.68 6.71
N ILE A 71 -3.57 10.49 6.41
CA ILE A 71 -2.77 9.37 6.93
C ILE A 71 -1.66 9.87 7.85
N THR A 72 -1.35 9.08 8.87
CA THR A 72 -0.22 9.32 9.77
C THR A 72 1.08 8.74 9.18
N ILE A 73 2.22 9.26 9.64
CA ILE A 73 3.54 8.74 9.25
C ILE A 73 3.68 7.26 9.66
N ALA A 74 3.12 6.85 10.79
CA ALA A 74 3.13 5.46 11.24
C ALA A 74 2.38 4.54 10.27
N GLN A 75 1.20 4.97 9.80
CA GLN A 75 0.44 4.24 8.78
C GLN A 75 1.18 4.19 7.45
N LEU A 76 1.84 5.28 7.04
CA LEU A 76 2.68 5.32 5.84
C LEU A 76 3.84 4.31 5.92
N LYS A 77 4.55 4.31 7.05
CA LYS A 77 5.65 3.36 7.31
C LYS A 77 5.13 1.92 7.32
N LYS A 78 3.96 1.68 7.88
CA LYS A 78 3.29 0.35 7.87
C LYS A 78 2.92 -0.07 6.45
N LEU A 79 2.36 0.83 5.64
CA LEU A 79 2.05 0.58 4.23
C LEU A 79 3.31 0.18 3.45
N LEU A 80 4.39 0.96 3.60
CA LEU A 80 5.68 0.67 2.98
C LEU A 80 6.24 -0.69 3.41
N LYS A 81 6.20 -0.99 4.71
CA LYS A 81 6.67 -2.28 5.25
C LYS A 81 5.86 -3.45 4.69
N ASN A 82 4.54 -3.30 4.63
CA ASN A 82 3.65 -4.33 4.08
C ASN A 82 3.91 -4.57 2.60
N MET A 83 4.09 -3.50 1.80
CA MET A 83 4.45 -3.62 0.40
C MET A 83 5.79 -4.36 0.20
N LYS A 84 6.84 -3.92 0.90
CA LYS A 84 8.15 -4.58 0.87
C LYS A 84 8.06 -6.06 1.25
N THR A 85 7.30 -6.36 2.30
CA THR A 85 7.13 -7.74 2.79
C THR A 85 6.38 -8.60 1.77
N ASN A 86 5.32 -8.09 1.17
CA ASN A 86 4.56 -8.80 0.14
C ASN A 86 5.41 -9.08 -1.08
N ILE A 87 6.17 -8.10 -1.56
CA ILE A 87 7.06 -8.27 -2.70
C ILE A 87 8.15 -9.28 -2.36
N LYS A 88 8.81 -9.13 -1.21
CA LYS A 88 9.82 -10.10 -0.75
C LYS A 88 9.29 -11.53 -0.74
N LYS A 89 8.09 -11.75 -0.18
CA LYS A 89 7.44 -13.07 -0.15
C LYS A 89 7.17 -13.63 -1.55
N LYS A 90 6.78 -12.80 -2.51
CA LYS A 90 6.51 -13.21 -3.89
C LYS A 90 7.78 -13.47 -4.71
N THR A 91 8.83 -12.69 -4.46
CA THR A 91 10.11 -12.82 -5.17
C THR A 91 11.01 -13.90 -4.58
N ASP A 92 10.74 -14.38 -3.37
CA ASP A 92 11.54 -15.41 -2.71
C ASP A 92 11.60 -16.69 -3.57
N THR A 93 12.78 -16.92 -4.15
CA THR A 93 13.03 -18.04 -5.07
C THR A 93 13.02 -19.38 -4.36
N ASN A 94 13.40 -19.40 -3.08
CA ASN A 94 13.41 -20.62 -2.28
C ASN A 94 11.99 -21.08 -1.95
N ALA A 95 11.07 -20.13 -1.76
CA ALA A 95 9.66 -20.42 -1.53
C ALA A 95 8.89 -20.79 -2.82
N ARG A 96 9.31 -20.28 -3.99
CA ARG A 96 8.52 -20.36 -5.23
C ARG A 96 8.72 -21.65 -6.02
N GLY A 97 9.87 -22.32 -5.91
CA GLY A 97 10.18 -23.50 -6.73
C GLY A 97 10.00 -23.21 -8.23
N ASN A 98 9.37 -24.12 -8.97
CA ASN A 98 9.15 -23.99 -10.42
C ASN A 98 7.88 -23.20 -10.81
N ASN A 99 7.23 -22.52 -9.86
CA ASN A 99 6.00 -21.79 -10.15
C ASN A 99 6.30 -20.41 -10.79
N PRO A 100 5.58 -20.04 -11.87
CA PRO A 100 5.74 -18.73 -12.51
C PRO A 100 5.27 -17.62 -11.55
N MET A 101 6.07 -16.56 -11.47
CA MET A 101 5.80 -15.43 -10.57
C MET A 101 4.65 -14.57 -11.11
N LYS A 102 3.50 -14.60 -10.45
CA LYS A 102 2.38 -13.70 -10.74
C LYS A 102 2.56 -12.37 -9.99
N VAL A 103 3.05 -11.35 -10.69
CA VAL A 103 3.16 -9.98 -10.18
C VAL A 103 1.98 -9.12 -10.60
N ASN A 104 1.53 -8.28 -9.67
CA ASN A 104 0.61 -7.21 -10.00
C ASN A 104 1.36 -6.05 -10.68
N LYS A 105 0.65 -5.21 -11.45
CA LYS A 105 1.25 -4.04 -12.13
C LYS A 105 2.07 -3.14 -11.19
N TRP A 106 1.52 -2.81 -10.03
CA TRP A 106 2.22 -1.98 -9.04
C TRP A 106 3.45 -2.67 -8.42
N GLU A 107 3.45 -4.00 -8.34
CA GLU A 107 4.59 -4.77 -7.81
C GLU A 107 5.74 -4.78 -8.82
N SER A 108 5.42 -4.93 -10.11
CA SER A 108 6.39 -4.81 -11.19
C SER A 108 7.03 -3.43 -11.26
N GLU A 109 6.30 -2.38 -10.87
CA GLU A 109 6.83 -1.02 -10.83
C GLU A 109 7.67 -0.72 -9.58
N PHE A 110 7.53 -1.53 -8.53
CA PHE A 110 8.27 -1.38 -7.28
C PHE A 110 9.60 -2.14 -7.30
N LEU A 111 9.67 -3.26 -8.04
CA LEU A 111 10.89 -4.00 -8.32
C LEU A 111 11.87 -3.17 -9.17
#